data_AF-A0A6N6NPN2-F1
#
_entry.id   AF-A0A6N6NPN2-F1
#
_cell.length_a   1.000
_cell.length_b   1.000
_cell.length_c   1.000
_cell.angle_alpha   90.00
_cell.angle_beta   90.00
_cell.angle_gamma   90.00
#
_symmetry.space_group_name_H-M   'P 1'
#
loop_
_entity.id
_entity.type
_entity.pdbx_description
1 polymer ?
#
loop_
_entity_poly.entity_id
_entity_poly.type
_entity_poly.pdbx_seq_one_letter_code
_entity_poly.pdbx_strand_id
1 'polypeptide(L)' 'MSLIGPRPERPAFCAEFEKRIHGWHYRTMVTPGLSGLAQVTGGYDLLLKEKVVLDL' A
#
# COMPACT_ATOMS: atom_id res chain seq x y z
N MET A 1 -9.31 6.23 -10.08
CA MET A 1 -7.90 6.45 -9.69
C MET A 1 -7.69 7.93 -9.45
N SER A 2 -6.91 8.28 -8.43
CA SER A 2 -6.51 9.64 -8.05
C SER A 2 -5.10 9.95 -8.58
N LEU A 3 -4.67 11.23 -8.56
CA LEU A 3 -3.28 11.59 -8.81
C LEU A 3 -2.37 11.12 -7.65
N ILE A 4 -2.87 11.24 -6.41
CA ILE A 4 -2.16 10.87 -5.18
C ILE A 4 -3.00 9.89 -4.37
N GLY A 5 -2.41 8.77 -3.95
CA GLY A 5 -3.03 7.73 -3.14
C GLY A 5 -2.21 6.43 -3.08
N PRO A 6 -2.61 5.45 -2.24
CA PRO A 6 -1.88 4.20 -2.08
C PRO A 6 -1.75 3.41 -3.38
N ARG A 7 -0.58 2.77 -3.59
CA ARG A 7 -0.38 1.88 -4.74
C ARG A 7 -1.18 0.60 -4.55
N PRO A 8 -2.04 0.21 -5.51
CA PRO A 8 -2.73 -1.07 -5.45
C PRO A 8 -1.73 -2.19 -5.73
N GLU A 9 -1.82 -3.27 -4.95
CA GLU A 9 -1.06 -4.49 -5.19
C GLU A 9 -1.87 -5.49 -6.02
N ARG A 10 -1.17 -6.49 -6.60
CA ARG A 10 -1.86 -7.57 -7.30
C ARG A 10 -2.74 -8.34 -6.32
N PRO A 11 -3.99 -8.69 -6.67
CA PRO A 11 -4.90 -9.42 -5.78
C PRO A 11 -4.31 -10.69 -5.17
N ALA A 12 -3.48 -11.42 -5.93
CA ALA A 12 -2.78 -12.61 -5.47
C ALA A 12 -1.88 -12.35 -4.25
N PHE A 13 -1.28 -11.16 -4.16
CA PHE A 13 -0.43 -10.78 -3.02
C PHE A 13 -1.24 -10.20 -1.87
N CYS A 14 -2.35 -9.50 -2.14
CA CYS A 14 -3.18 -8.92 -1.09
C CYS A 14 -3.67 -9.96 -0.08
N ALA A 15 -4.06 -11.15 -0.53
CA ALA A 15 -4.51 -12.23 0.36
C ALA A 15 -3.37 -12.75 1.27
N GLU A 16 -2.14 -12.81 0.76
CA GLU A 16 -0.96 -13.18 1.55
C GLU A 16 -0.55 -12.07 2.52
N PHE A 17 -0.68 -10.80 2.11
CA PHE A 17 -0.33 -9.66 2.95
C PHE A 17 -1.31 -9.46 4.10
N GLU A 18 -2.61 -9.68 3.90
CA GLU A 18 -3.61 -9.61 4.97
C GLU A 18 -3.35 -10.64 6.08
N LYS A 19 -2.83 -11.83 5.73
CA LYS A 19 -2.43 -12.85 6.72
C LYS A 19 -1.21 -12.41 7.55
N ARG A 20 -0.32 -11.61 6.97
CA ARG A 20 0.95 -11.18 7.60
C ARG A 20 0.82 -9.84 8.32
N ILE A 21 -0.01 -8.94 7.82
CA ILE A 21 -0.24 -7.60 8.32
C ILE A 21 -1.74 -7.42 8.45
N HIS A 22 -2.20 -7.41 9.70
CA HIS A 22 -3.60 -7.18 10.00
C HIS A 22 -4.04 -5.78 9.54
N GLY A 23 -5.14 -5.70 8.80
CA GLY A 23 -5.66 -4.42 8.31
C GLY A 23 -4.98 -3.93 7.03
N TRP A 24 -4.27 -4.80 6.30
CA TRP A 24 -3.67 -4.46 5.01
C TRP A 24 -4.72 -3.90 4.01
N HIS A 25 -5.93 -4.46 4.04
CA HIS A 25 -7.07 -4.03 3.24
C HIS A 25 -7.43 -2.55 3.42
N TYR A 26 -7.17 -1.91 4.58
CA TYR A 26 -7.60 -0.53 4.81
C TYR A 26 -7.08 0.47 3.78
N ARG A 27 -5.94 0.17 3.15
CA ARG A 27 -5.36 0.94 2.02
C ARG A 27 -6.27 1.00 0.79
N THR A 28 -7.25 0.09 0.68
CA THR A 28 -8.24 0.06 -0.40
C THR A 28 -9.49 0.88 -0.11
N MET A 29 -9.62 1.48 1.09
CA MET A 29 -10.76 2.34 1.43
C MET A 29 -10.69 3.71 0.75
N VAL A 30 -9.51 4.11 0.27
CA VAL A 30 -9.28 5.33 -0.50
C VAL A 30 -8.99 5.00 -1.96
N THR A 31 -9.29 5.94 -2.85
CA THR A 31 -9.01 5.75 -4.29
C THR A 31 -7.50 5.62 -4.53
N PRO A 32 -7.04 4.54 -5.20
CA PRO A 32 -5.63 4.37 -5.52
C PRO A 32 -5.07 5.51 -6.38
N GLY A 33 -3.80 5.85 -6.13
CA GLY A 33 -3.09 6.95 -6.78
C GLY A 33 -2.20 6.52 -7.95
N LEU A 34 -1.92 7.46 -8.85
CA LEU A 34 -0.79 7.34 -9.79
C LEU A 34 0.54 7.37 -9.02
N SER A 35 0.66 8.33 -8.09
CA SER A 35 1.74 8.42 -7.11
C SER A 35 1.22 8.30 -5.67
N GLY A 36 2.09 8.08 -4.68
CA GLY A 36 1.71 8.04 -3.26
C GLY A 36 2.91 8.23 -2.33
N LEU A 37 2.64 8.51 -1.05
CA LEU A 37 3.67 8.79 -0.05
C LEU A 37 4.66 7.61 0.05
N ALA A 38 4.15 6.39 0.20
CA ALA A 38 4.98 5.19 0.25
C ALA A 38 5.85 4.98 -1.00
N GLN A 39 5.43 5.48 -2.16
CA GLN A 39 6.20 5.34 -3.40
C GLN A 39 7.35 6.35 -3.50
N VAL A 40 7.24 7.51 -2.85
CA VAL A 40 8.31 8.54 -2.89
C VAL A 40 9.27 8.43 -1.70
N THR A 41 8.80 8.00 -0.53
CA THR A 41 9.64 7.86 0.67
C THR A 41 10.25 6.47 0.84
N GLY A 42 9.70 5.45 0.17
CA GLY A 42 10.04 4.06 0.44
C GLY A 42 11.45 3.60 0.03
N GLY A 43 12.01 4.17 -1.03
CA GLY A 43 13.24 3.63 -1.62
C GLY A 43 13.07 2.18 -2.12
N TYR A 44 14.20 1.50 -2.36
CA TYR A 44 14.22 0.13 -2.92
C TYR A 44 13.87 -0.96 -1.90
N ASP A 45 14.25 -0.76 -0.63
CA ASP A 45 14.17 -1.78 0.42
C ASP A 45 12.95 -1.61 1.35
N LEU A 46 11.94 -0.85 0.94
CA LEU A 46 10.75 -0.59 1.76
C LEU A 46 10.05 -1.88 2.17
N LEU A 47 9.98 -2.14 3.48
CA LEU A 47 9.26 -3.30 3.99
C LEU A 47 7.75 -3.09 3.89
N LEU A 48 7.01 -4.18 3.72
CA LEU A 48 5.54 -4.16 3.65
C LEU A 48 4.89 -3.46 4.85
N LYS A 49 5.48 -3.61 6.04
CA LYS A 49 4.98 -2.97 7.27
C LYS A 49 5.16 -1.45 7.25
N GLU A 50 6.32 -0.99 6.81
CA GLU A 50 6.63 0.44 6.67
C GLU A 50 5.77 1.09 5.59
N LYS A 51 5.55 0.37 4.49
CA LYS A 51 4.62 0.77 3.43
C LYS A 51 3.22 1.03 3.96
N VAL A 52 2.71 0.15 4.82
CA VAL A 52 1.36 0.31 5.40
C VAL A 52 1.27 1.55 6.28
N VAL A 53 2.31 1.85 7.07
CA VAL A 53 2.35 3.07 7.89
C VAL A 53 2.28 4.34 7.04
N LEU A 54 2.80 4.30 5.82
CA LEU A 54 2.81 5.45 4.91
C LEU A 54 1.52 5.57 4.07
N ASP A 55 0.73 4.50 3.99
CA ASP A 55 -0.48 4.44 3.18
C ASP A 55 -1.79 4.52 4.01
N LEU A 56 -1.70 4.46 5.35
CA LEU A 56 -2.80 4.66 6.30
C LEU A 56 -2.73 6.05 6.92
#